data_AF-A7RZ13-F1
#
_entry.id   AF-A7RZ13-F1
#
_cell.length_a   1.000
_cell.length_b   1.000
_cell.length_c   1.000
_cell.angle_alpha   90.00
_cell.angle_beta   90.00
_cell.angle_gamma   90.00
#
_symmetry.space_group_name_H-M   'P 1'
#
loop_
_entity.id
_entity.type
_entity.pdbx_description
1 polymer ?
#
loop_
_entity_poly.entity_id
_entity_poly.type
_entity_poly.pdbx_seq_one_letter_code
_entity_poly.pdbx_strand_id
1 'polypeptide(L)'
;SSPGICDVVLTVISVIVIVLTFPLSVWFCLKIVQEYERAVIFRLGRLLQGGAKGPGMIPRLDPNANGSTRLLAQTTLRNILGTKNLTEILSQRDEISQTMQSTLDEATDPWGVKVERIEVKDVRLPQQMQRAMAAEAEASRDARAKIIAAEGEMNASRSLKDASDILSESPQAIQLRYLQTLTTISAEKNSTIIFPLPIDMLSHFLPERKA
;
A
#
# COMPACT_ATOMS: atom_id res chain seq x y z
N SER A 1 -50.66 -3.72 -40.25
CA SER A 1 -49.76 -2.63 -40.67
C SER A 1 -48.52 -3.24 -41.24
N SER A 2 -48.28 -3.06 -42.54
CA SER A 2 -47.07 -3.53 -43.21
C SER A 2 -45.85 -2.87 -42.55
N PRO A 3 -44.83 -3.63 -42.13
CA PRO A 3 -43.62 -3.02 -41.59
C PRO A 3 -43.03 -2.10 -42.66
N GLY A 4 -42.86 -0.83 -42.31
CA GLY A 4 -42.25 0.14 -43.20
C GLY A 4 -40.82 -0.27 -43.52
N ILE A 5 -40.34 0.07 -44.71
CA ILE A 5 -38.97 -0.25 -45.17
C ILE A 5 -37.92 0.22 -44.14
N CYS A 6 -38.18 1.34 -43.45
CA CYS A 6 -37.33 1.87 -42.40
C CYS A 6 -37.18 0.90 -41.19
N ASP A 7 -38.26 0.25 -40.77
CA ASP A 7 -38.28 -0.66 -39.62
C ASP A 7 -37.49 -1.94 -39.90
N VAL A 8 -37.61 -2.46 -41.13
CA VAL A 8 -36.83 -3.62 -41.60
C VAL A 8 -35.34 -3.27 -41.66
N VAL A 9 -34.97 -2.10 -42.17
CA VAL A 9 -33.58 -1.67 -42.25
C VAL A 9 -32.95 -1.50 -40.86
N LEU A 10 -33.67 -0.89 -39.91
CA LEU A 10 -33.19 -0.76 -38.52
C LEU A 10 -33.00 -2.11 -37.83
N THR A 11 -33.94 -3.03 -38.05
CA THR A 11 -33.88 -4.38 -37.46
C THR A 11 -32.71 -5.18 -38.03
N VAL A 12 -32.46 -5.11 -39.34
CA VAL A 12 -31.33 -5.79 -39.98
C VAL A 12 -29.99 -5.23 -39.48
N ILE A 13 -29.86 -3.91 -39.35
CA ILE A 13 -28.64 -3.27 -38.85
C ILE A 13 -28.37 -3.67 -37.39
N SER A 14 -29.38 -3.70 -36.51
CA SER A 14 -29.20 -4.08 -35.10
C SER A 14 -28.76 -5.54 -34.96
N VAL A 15 -29.34 -6.46 -35.75
CA VAL A 15 -28.98 -7.88 -35.74
C VAL A 15 -27.54 -8.07 -36.23
N ILE A 16 -27.11 -7.34 -37.26
CA ILE A 16 -25.71 -7.40 -37.74
C ILE A 16 -24.74 -6.97 -36.64
N VAL A 17 -25.02 -5.87 -35.92
CA VAL A 17 -24.15 -5.39 -34.83
C VAL A 17 -24.06 -6.41 -33.69
N ILE A 18 -25.18 -7.04 -33.32
CA ILE A 18 -25.19 -8.08 -32.27
C ILE A 18 -24.37 -9.30 -32.70
N VAL A 19 -24.54 -9.77 -33.94
CA VAL A 19 -23.81 -10.94 -34.46
C VAL A 19 -22.31 -10.67 -34.57
N LEU A 20 -21.90 -9.43 -34.86
CA LEU A 20 -20.48 -9.05 -34.98
C LEU A 20 -19.81 -8.84 -33.61
N THR A 21 -20.56 -8.33 -32.63
CA THR A 21 -20.06 -8.09 -31.27
C THR A 21 -20.01 -9.36 -30.41
N PHE A 22 -20.90 -10.32 -30.67
CA PHE A 22 -20.95 -11.60 -29.96
C PHE A 22 -19.63 -12.44 -30.02
N PRO A 23 -18.98 -12.66 -31.16
CA PRO A 23 -17.72 -13.41 -31.21
C PRO A 23 -16.56 -12.65 -30.55
N LEU A 24 -16.57 -11.32 -30.59
CA LEU A 24 -15.55 -10.48 -29.94
C LEU A 24 -15.64 -10.57 -28.41
N SER A 25 -16.85 -10.56 -27.84
CA SER A 25 -17.05 -10.67 -26.39
C SER A 25 -16.68 -12.07 -25.86
N VAL A 26 -17.08 -13.13 -26.58
CA VAL A 26 -16.72 -14.51 -26.22
C VAL A 26 -15.21 -14.74 -26.28
N TRP A 27 -14.54 -14.20 -27.30
CA TRP A 27 -13.07 -14.28 -27.41
C TRP A 27 -12.36 -13.57 -26.25
N PHE A 28 -12.84 -12.38 -25.87
CA PHE A 28 -12.29 -11.64 -24.72
C PHE A 28 -12.48 -12.40 -23.39
N CYS A 29 -13.65 -13.00 -23.17
CA CYS A 29 -13.91 -13.82 -21.98
C CYS A 29 -12.99 -15.04 -21.88
N LEU A 30 -12.76 -15.74 -22.99
CA LEU A 30 -11.87 -16.91 -23.01
C LEU A 30 -10.41 -16.53 -22.79
N LYS A 31 -9.95 -15.42 -23.37
CA LYS A 31 -8.60 -14.90 -23.15
C LYS A 31 -8.35 -14.53 -21.68
N ILE A 32 -9.33 -13.88 -21.05
CA ILE A 32 -9.25 -13.51 -19.64
C ILE A 32 -9.17 -14.76 -18.74
N VAL A 33 -9.97 -15.80 -18.99
CA VAL A 33 -9.93 -17.06 -18.23
C VAL A 33 -8.60 -17.79 -18.38
N GLN A 34 -7.98 -17.80 -19.58
CA GLN A 34 -6.68 -18.43 -19.80
C GLN A 34 -5.52 -17.69 -19.10
N GLU A 35 -5.59 -16.36 -18.97
CA GLU A 35 -4.58 -15.57 -18.27
C GLU A 35 -4.58 -15.86 -16.75
N TYR A 36 -5.73 -16.26 -16.16
CA TYR A 36 -5.85 -16.63 -14.75
C TYR A 36 -5.15 -17.95 -14.38
N GLU A 37 -4.89 -18.84 -15.34
CA GLU A 37 -4.30 -20.16 -15.06
C GLU A 37 -2.75 -20.12 -15.01
N ARG A 38 -2.14 -19.04 -15.50
CA ARG A 38 -0.68 -18.86 -15.56
C ARG A 38 -0.13 -18.07 -14.37
N ALA A 39 -0.45 -18.47 -13.14
CA ALA A 39 0.12 -17.84 -11.94
C ALA A 39 1.35 -18.56 -11.36
N VAL A 40 1.73 -19.76 -11.83
CA VAL A 40 2.84 -20.50 -11.21
C VAL A 40 3.64 -21.30 -12.23
N ILE A 41 4.92 -20.95 -12.37
CA ILE A 41 5.94 -21.79 -13.01
C ILE A 41 6.74 -22.43 -11.87
N PHE A 42 6.41 -23.68 -11.57
CA PHE A 42 7.28 -24.52 -10.76
C PHE A 42 8.49 -24.89 -11.62
N ARG A 43 9.65 -24.31 -11.32
CA ARG A 43 10.91 -24.83 -11.81
C ARG A 43 11.23 -26.04 -10.93
N LEU A 44 10.71 -27.21 -11.30
CA LEU A 44 11.11 -28.46 -10.65
C LEU A 44 12.61 -28.62 -10.86
N GLY A 45 13.36 -28.50 -9.77
CA GLY A 45 14.73 -28.97 -9.69
C GLY A 45 14.76 -30.46 -10.06
N ARG A 46 15.90 -30.86 -10.62
CA ARG A 46 16.17 -32.21 -11.14
C ARG A 46 15.80 -33.28 -10.11
N LEU A 47 15.00 -34.27 -10.53
CA LEU A 47 14.72 -35.49 -9.77
C LEU A 47 16.05 -36.08 -9.27
N LEU A 48 16.13 -36.35 -7.97
CA LEU A 48 17.21 -37.14 -7.40
C LEU A 48 17.16 -38.56 -8.00
N GLN A 49 17.95 -38.80 -9.04
CA GLN A 49 18.28 -40.14 -9.56
C GLN A 49 19.30 -40.87 -8.68
N GLY A 50 19.33 -40.58 -7.37
CA GLY A 50 20.41 -41.01 -6.50
C GLY A 50 19.96 -41.36 -5.10
N GLY A 51 19.61 -42.63 -4.92
CA GLY A 51 19.88 -43.34 -3.67
C GLY A 51 18.79 -43.27 -2.61
N ALA A 52 18.15 -44.42 -2.40
CA ALA A 52 17.28 -44.71 -1.28
C ALA A 52 17.85 -44.25 0.07
N LYS A 53 17.09 -43.45 0.82
CA LYS A 53 17.19 -43.41 2.28
C LYS A 53 16.34 -44.55 2.84
N GLY A 54 16.99 -45.68 3.10
CA GLY A 54 16.65 -46.65 4.15
C GLY A 54 15.29 -47.38 4.08
N PRO A 55 15.20 -48.61 4.60
CA PRO A 55 14.06 -49.49 4.38
C PRO A 55 12.90 -49.13 5.30
N GLY A 56 11.67 -49.20 4.76
CA GLY A 56 10.47 -49.32 5.60
C GLY A 56 9.42 -48.23 5.46
N MET A 57 9.24 -47.64 4.29
CA MET A 57 7.93 -47.19 3.82
C MET A 57 8.10 -46.83 2.35
N ILE A 58 7.51 -47.63 1.47
CA ILE A 58 7.41 -47.32 0.04
C ILE A 58 6.65 -45.98 -0.01
N PRO A 59 7.26 -44.84 -0.39
CA PRO A 59 6.45 -43.69 -0.67
C PRO A 59 5.63 -44.09 -1.88
N ARG A 60 4.30 -44.17 -1.72
CA ARG A 60 3.42 -44.28 -2.87
C ARG A 60 3.67 -43.03 -3.69
N LEU A 61 4.51 -43.15 -4.70
CA LEU A 61 4.56 -42.20 -5.79
C LEU A 61 3.18 -42.28 -6.42
N ASP A 62 2.30 -41.37 -6.01
CA ASP A 62 1.07 -41.15 -6.73
C ASP A 62 1.47 -40.75 -8.15
N PRO A 63 0.91 -41.38 -9.20
CA PRO A 63 1.25 -41.08 -10.58
C PRO A 63 0.99 -39.61 -10.96
N ASN A 64 0.25 -38.87 -10.11
CA ASN A 64 -0.04 -37.44 -10.24
C ASN A 64 0.58 -36.56 -9.15
N ALA A 65 1.72 -36.95 -8.54
CA ALA A 65 2.41 -36.16 -7.52
C ALA A 65 2.61 -34.68 -7.92
N ASN A 66 2.97 -34.42 -9.18
CA ASN A 66 3.11 -33.05 -9.71
C ASN A 66 1.83 -32.20 -9.60
N GLY A 67 0.66 -32.80 -9.82
CA GLY A 67 -0.63 -32.11 -9.74
C GLY A 67 -1.00 -31.79 -8.29
N SER A 68 -0.86 -32.77 -7.40
CA SER A 68 -1.13 -32.62 -5.97
C SER A 68 -0.20 -31.59 -5.32
N THR A 69 1.11 -31.61 -5.63
CA THR A 69 2.07 -30.60 -5.14
C THR A 69 1.73 -29.20 -5.64
N ARG A 70 1.27 -29.05 -6.89
CA ARG A 70 0.85 -27.74 -7.44
C ARG A 70 -0.41 -27.20 -6.74
N LEU A 71 -1.39 -28.05 -6.47
CA LEU A 71 -2.63 -27.66 -5.77
C LEU A 71 -2.35 -27.30 -4.30
N LEU A 72 -1.49 -28.09 -3.64
CA LEU A 72 -1.03 -27.82 -2.29
C LEU A 72 -0.28 -26.48 -2.23
N ALA A 73 0.66 -26.25 -3.14
CA ALA A 73 1.38 -24.99 -3.26
C ALA A 73 0.45 -23.78 -3.41
N GLN A 74 -0.57 -23.91 -4.27
CA GLN A 74 -1.55 -22.86 -4.53
C GLN A 74 -2.41 -22.58 -3.29
N THR A 75 -2.79 -23.63 -2.55
CA THR A 75 -3.59 -23.50 -1.33
C THR A 75 -2.80 -22.84 -0.21
N THR A 76 -1.55 -23.29 0.01
CA THR A 76 -0.64 -22.71 1.01
C THR A 76 -0.32 -21.25 0.71
N LEU A 77 -0.04 -20.89 -0.55
CA LEU A 77 0.13 -19.49 -0.97
C LEU A 77 -1.09 -18.65 -0.66
N ARG A 78 -2.28 -19.11 -1.04
CA ARG A 78 -3.52 -18.38 -0.81
C ARG A 78 -3.78 -18.17 0.68
N ASN A 79 -3.47 -19.15 1.52
CA ASN A 79 -3.64 -19.04 2.98
C ASN A 79 -2.65 -18.04 3.59
N ILE A 80 -1.36 -18.12 3.25
CA ILE A 80 -0.32 -17.20 3.76
C ILE A 80 -0.59 -15.76 3.30
N LEU A 81 -0.98 -15.57 2.03
CA LEU A 81 -1.33 -14.26 1.49
C LEU A 81 -2.64 -13.70 2.07
N GLY A 82 -3.53 -14.55 2.56
CA GLY A 82 -4.80 -14.15 3.20
C GLY A 82 -4.65 -13.74 4.66
N THR A 83 -3.60 -14.18 5.34
CA THR A 83 -3.34 -13.89 6.76
C THR A 83 -2.38 -12.72 6.98
N LYS A 84 -1.73 -12.23 5.91
CA LYS A 84 -0.72 -11.16 5.95
C LYS A 84 -1.24 -9.88 5.30
N ASN A 85 -0.80 -8.73 5.81
CA ASN A 85 -1.10 -7.44 5.20
C ASN A 85 -0.32 -7.25 3.89
N LEU A 86 -0.86 -6.48 2.94
CA LEU A 86 -0.17 -6.22 1.66
C LEU A 86 1.21 -5.57 1.83
N THR A 87 1.34 -4.66 2.79
CA THR A 87 2.63 -4.02 3.09
C THR A 87 3.67 -5.04 3.55
N GLU A 88 3.26 -6.03 4.35
CA GLU A 88 4.13 -7.14 4.77
C GLU A 88 4.46 -8.03 3.58
N ILE A 89 3.49 -8.33 2.71
CA ILE A 89 3.70 -9.15 1.51
C ILE A 89 4.71 -8.52 0.54
N LEU A 90 4.61 -7.21 0.32
CA LEU A 90 5.51 -6.48 -0.58
C LEU A 90 6.90 -6.25 0.04
N SER A 91 6.99 -6.09 1.36
CA SER A 91 8.25 -5.77 2.04
C SER A 91 9.03 -7.02 2.51
N GLN A 92 8.35 -8.15 2.73
CA GLN A 92 8.92 -9.38 3.30
C GLN A 92 8.78 -10.59 2.37
N ARG A 93 9.03 -10.39 1.07
CA ARG A 93 8.98 -11.47 0.05
C ARG A 93 9.85 -12.69 0.42
N ASP A 94 11.01 -12.44 1.03
CA ASP A 94 11.97 -13.50 1.37
C ASP A 94 11.49 -14.35 2.55
N GLU A 95 10.87 -13.74 3.56
CA GLU A 95 10.28 -14.42 4.72
C GLU A 95 9.09 -15.32 4.31
N ILE A 96 8.24 -14.81 3.41
CA ILE A 96 7.12 -15.57 2.84
C ILE A 96 7.62 -16.77 2.05
N SER A 97 8.69 -16.59 1.27
CA SER A 97 9.28 -17.65 0.47
C SER A 97 9.87 -18.76 1.35
N GLN A 98 10.53 -18.40 2.46
CA GLN A 98 11.07 -19.36 3.43
C GLN A 98 9.97 -20.11 4.18
N THR A 99 8.95 -19.41 4.66
CA THR A 99 7.81 -20.02 5.36
C THR A 99 7.08 -20.99 4.43
N MET A 100 6.81 -20.56 3.20
CA MET A 100 6.19 -21.40 2.19
C MET A 100 7.06 -22.62 1.84
N GLN A 101 8.38 -22.45 1.76
CA GLN A 101 9.31 -23.57 1.52
C GLN A 101 9.19 -24.61 2.63
N SER A 102 9.26 -24.19 3.89
CA SER A 102 9.16 -25.11 5.03
C SER A 102 7.82 -25.84 5.05
N THR A 103 6.70 -25.14 4.84
CA THR A 103 5.36 -25.76 4.84
C THR A 103 5.15 -26.71 3.67
N LEU A 104 5.71 -26.41 2.50
CA LEU A 104 5.62 -27.33 1.36
C LEU A 104 6.52 -28.54 1.55
N ASP A 105 7.78 -28.37 2.00
CA ASP A 105 8.74 -29.46 2.16
C ASP A 105 8.18 -30.51 3.14
N GLU A 106 7.66 -30.07 4.30
CA GLU A 106 7.03 -30.95 5.30
C GLU A 106 5.82 -31.70 4.73
N ALA A 107 5.00 -31.04 3.92
CA ALA A 107 3.81 -31.66 3.34
C ALA A 107 4.11 -32.54 2.11
N THR A 108 5.27 -32.37 1.46
CA THR A 108 5.71 -33.17 0.30
C THR A 108 6.66 -34.31 0.67
N ASP A 109 7.21 -34.30 1.89
CA ASP A 109 8.06 -35.38 2.43
C ASP A 109 7.42 -36.78 2.32
N PRO A 110 6.12 -36.99 2.64
CA PRO A 110 5.47 -38.30 2.48
C PRO A 110 5.40 -38.81 1.03
N TRP A 111 5.49 -37.90 0.05
CA TRP A 111 5.48 -38.21 -1.37
C TRP A 111 6.89 -38.43 -1.94
N GLY A 112 7.93 -38.26 -1.12
CA GLY A 112 9.32 -38.37 -1.55
C GLY A 112 9.78 -37.25 -2.48
N VAL A 113 9.10 -36.10 -2.44
CA VAL A 113 9.42 -34.91 -3.25
C VAL A 113 10.07 -33.88 -2.34
N LYS A 114 11.30 -33.46 -2.68
CA LYS A 114 12.04 -32.43 -1.94
C LYS A 114 11.93 -31.07 -2.61
N VAL A 115 11.60 -30.03 -1.85
CA VAL A 115 11.40 -28.68 -2.38
C VAL A 115 12.65 -27.83 -2.16
N GLU A 116 13.49 -27.71 -3.20
CA GLU A 116 14.78 -27.00 -3.10
C GLU A 116 14.65 -25.47 -3.01
N ARG A 117 13.72 -24.87 -3.76
CA ARG A 117 13.51 -23.42 -3.77
C ARG A 117 12.12 -23.07 -4.27
N ILE A 118 11.47 -22.14 -3.59
CA ILE A 118 10.22 -21.53 -4.04
C ILE A 118 10.48 -20.06 -4.33
N GLU A 119 9.96 -19.58 -5.46
CA GLU A 119 10.07 -18.19 -5.85
C GLU A 119 8.67 -17.68 -6.22
N VAL A 120 8.20 -16.70 -5.44
CA VAL A 120 6.95 -16.00 -5.75
C VAL A 120 7.23 -15.04 -6.90
N LYS A 121 6.57 -15.24 -8.04
CA LYS A 121 6.65 -14.31 -9.20
C LYS A 121 5.71 -13.12 -9.00
N ASP A 122 4.48 -13.24 -9.52
CA ASP A 122 3.50 -12.16 -9.55
C ASP A 122 2.21 -12.64 -8.89
N VAL A 123 1.85 -12.00 -7.77
CA VAL A 123 0.54 -12.20 -7.14
C VAL A 123 -0.44 -11.22 -7.77
N ARG A 124 -1.32 -11.73 -8.65
CA ARG A 124 -2.42 -10.93 -9.21
C ARG A 124 -3.58 -10.94 -8.23
N LEU A 125 -3.75 -9.85 -7.49
CA LEU A 125 -4.89 -9.65 -6.60
C LEU A 125 -6.12 -9.28 -7.43
N PRO A 126 -7.31 -9.81 -7.10
CA PRO A 126 -8.55 -9.40 -7.77
C PRO A 126 -8.80 -7.90 -7.56
N GLN A 127 -9.30 -7.22 -8.59
CA GLN A 127 -9.50 -5.77 -8.61
C GLN A 127 -10.31 -5.24 -7.43
N GLN A 128 -11.26 -6.02 -6.94
CA GLN A 128 -12.12 -5.66 -5.82
C GLN A 128 -11.34 -5.59 -4.49
N MET A 129 -10.44 -6.56 -4.25
CA MET A 129 -9.59 -6.58 -3.05
C MET A 129 -8.53 -5.48 -3.10
N GLN A 130 -7.93 -5.23 -4.27
CA GLN A 130 -6.99 -4.11 -4.44
C GLN A 130 -7.62 -2.76 -4.10
N ARG A 131 -8.87 -2.54 -4.54
CA ARG A 131 -9.61 -1.29 -4.24
C ARG A 131 -9.93 -1.16 -2.75
N ALA A 132 -10.43 -2.22 -2.12
CA ALA A 132 -10.75 -2.20 -0.69
C ALA A 132 -9.52 -1.92 0.16
N MET A 133 -8.40 -2.56 -0.19
CA MET A 133 -7.13 -2.42 0.51
C MET A 133 -6.46 -1.07 0.26
N ALA A 134 -6.56 -0.51 -0.95
CA ALA A 134 -6.11 0.85 -1.23
C ALA A 134 -6.90 1.87 -0.39
N ALA A 135 -8.22 1.71 -0.32
CA ALA A 135 -9.08 2.57 0.49
C ALA A 135 -8.77 2.46 2.00
N GLU A 136 -8.55 1.25 2.50
CA GLU A 136 -8.16 1.03 3.90
C GLU A 136 -6.76 1.61 4.20
N ALA A 137 -5.80 1.41 3.31
CA ALA A 137 -4.45 1.95 3.45
C ALA A 137 -4.42 3.48 3.43
N GLU A 138 -5.24 4.11 2.57
CA GLU A 138 -5.41 5.55 2.51
C GLU A 138 -6.04 6.09 3.81
N ALA A 139 -7.15 5.48 4.26
CA ALA A 139 -7.81 5.88 5.52
C ALA A 139 -6.89 5.76 6.74
N SER A 140 -6.10 4.68 6.83
CA SER A 140 -5.13 4.47 7.91
C SER A 140 -3.98 5.49 7.86
N ARG A 141 -3.50 5.83 6.67
CA ARG A 141 -2.47 6.85 6.47
C ARG A 141 -2.96 8.24 6.87
N ASP A 142 -4.16 8.61 6.45
CA ASP A 142 -4.75 9.91 6.78
C ASP A 142 -4.99 10.05 8.29
N ALA A 143 -5.49 8.99 8.93
CA ALA A 143 -5.68 8.97 10.38
C ALA A 143 -4.33 9.13 11.11
N ARG A 144 -3.29 8.40 10.70
CA ARG A 144 -1.94 8.52 11.28
C ARG A 144 -1.34 9.90 11.04
N ALA A 145 -1.52 10.48 9.85
CA ALA A 145 -1.03 11.81 9.53
C ALA A 145 -1.62 12.87 10.46
N LYS A 146 -2.92 12.79 10.78
CA LYS A 146 -3.57 13.69 11.74
C LYS A 146 -3.02 13.56 13.16
N ILE A 147 -2.76 12.33 13.62
CA ILE A 147 -2.17 12.10 14.96
C ILE A 147 -0.77 12.73 15.01
N ILE A 148 0.07 12.46 14.01
CA ILE A 148 1.44 13.00 13.94
C ILE A 148 1.42 14.53 13.87
N ALA A 149 0.51 15.12 13.10
CA ALA A 149 0.36 16.57 13.01
C ALA A 149 -0.04 17.18 14.36
N ALA A 150 -1.05 16.60 15.03
CA ALA A 150 -1.51 17.08 16.34
C ALA A 150 -0.43 16.94 17.43
N GLU A 151 0.29 15.82 17.43
CA GLU A 151 1.41 15.59 18.35
C GLU A 151 2.58 16.54 18.06
N GLY A 152 2.89 16.75 16.78
CA GLY A 152 3.88 17.73 16.34
C GLY A 152 3.53 19.16 16.78
N GLU A 153 2.27 19.55 16.66
CA GLU A 153 1.78 20.86 17.11
C GLU A 153 1.85 21.00 18.64
N MET A 154 1.47 19.96 19.39
CA MET A 154 1.58 19.96 20.85
C MET A 154 3.04 20.09 21.32
N ASN A 155 3.95 19.35 20.68
CA ASN A 155 5.38 19.40 20.99
C ASN A 155 5.97 20.78 20.66
N ALA A 156 5.63 21.35 19.51
CA ALA A 156 6.05 22.70 19.13
C ALA A 156 5.51 23.76 20.11
N SER A 157 4.24 23.65 20.52
CA SER A 157 3.61 24.55 21.50
C SER A 157 4.31 24.48 22.86
N ARG A 158 4.70 23.28 23.30
CA ARG A 158 5.46 23.09 24.54
C ARG A 158 6.82 23.80 24.46
N SER A 159 7.59 23.58 23.40
CA SER A 159 8.88 24.24 23.22
C SER A 159 8.75 25.77 23.13
N LEU A 160 7.70 26.27 22.48
CA LEU A 160 7.42 27.71 22.42
C LEU A 160 7.06 28.29 23.79
N LYS A 161 6.31 27.53 24.61
CA LYS A 161 6.01 27.91 25.99
C LYS A 161 7.29 28.01 26.82
N ASP A 162 8.12 26.98 26.79
CA ASP A 162 9.39 26.98 27.54
C ASP A 162 10.29 28.15 27.10
N ALA A 163 10.36 28.43 25.80
CA ALA A 163 11.07 29.60 25.29
C ALA A 163 10.45 30.92 25.76
N SER A 164 9.12 31.01 25.84
CA SER A 164 8.42 32.19 26.37
C SER A 164 8.72 32.41 27.85
N ASP A 165 8.71 31.35 28.65
CA ASP A 165 9.00 31.41 30.09
C ASP A 165 10.44 31.93 30.30
N ILE A 166 11.43 31.41 29.56
CA ILE A 166 12.82 31.89 29.60
C ILE A 166 12.94 33.38 29.20
N LEU A 167 12.18 33.82 28.21
CA LEU A 167 12.20 35.23 27.78
C LEU A 167 11.53 36.17 28.78
N SER A 168 10.51 35.69 29.48
CA SER A 168 9.87 36.43 30.56
C SER A 168 10.82 36.62 31.74
N GLU A 169 11.70 35.66 32.01
CA GLU A 169 12.72 35.76 33.05
C GLU A 169 13.81 36.80 32.72
N SER A 170 14.13 37.01 31.44
CA SER A 170 15.13 37.99 31.00
C SER A 170 14.57 39.01 30.00
N PRO A 171 14.17 40.22 30.46
CA PRO A 171 13.67 41.28 29.59
C PRO A 171 14.67 41.71 28.51
N GLN A 172 15.97 41.58 28.77
CA GLN A 172 17.03 41.90 27.80
C GLN A 172 17.00 40.96 26.58
N ALA A 173 16.58 39.71 26.76
CA ALA A 173 16.48 38.74 25.67
C ALA A 173 15.36 39.10 24.67
N ILE A 174 14.25 39.66 25.16
CA ILE A 174 13.18 40.18 24.29
C ILE A 174 13.70 41.34 23.44
N GLN A 175 14.48 42.25 24.02
CA GLN A 175 15.05 43.38 23.29
C GLN A 175 16.07 42.94 22.23
N LEU A 176 16.91 41.94 22.51
CA LEU A 176 17.79 41.34 21.51
C LEU A 176 17.01 40.70 20.37
N ARG A 177 15.92 39.98 20.69
CA ARG A 177 15.08 39.36 19.66
C ARG A 177 14.35 40.41 18.82
N TYR A 178 13.90 41.50 19.42
CA TYR A 178 13.33 42.65 18.70
C TYR A 178 14.33 43.23 17.69
N LEU A 179 15.58 43.45 18.11
CA LEU A 179 16.64 43.91 17.20
C LEU A 179 16.91 42.89 16.09
N GLN A 180 16.95 41.59 16.39
CA GLN A 180 17.10 40.55 15.37
C GLN A 180 15.94 40.56 14.37
N THR A 181 14.69 40.65 14.82
CA THR A 181 13.52 40.77 13.95
C THR A 181 13.62 42.00 13.05
N LEU A 182 14.07 43.14 13.59
CA LEU A 182 14.32 44.34 12.78
C LEU A 182 15.42 44.12 11.73
N THR A 183 16.49 43.40 12.05
CA THR A 183 17.53 43.07 11.06
C THR A 183 17.00 42.13 9.97
N THR A 184 16.17 41.14 10.31
CA THR A 184 15.56 40.22 9.34
C THR A 184 14.58 40.96 8.41
N ILE A 185 13.72 41.84 8.95
CA ILE A 185 12.78 42.65 8.17
C ILE A 185 13.52 43.64 7.26
N SER A 186 14.61 44.25 7.76
CA SER A 186 15.47 45.15 6.97
C SER A 186 16.17 44.42 5.82
N ALA A 187 16.52 43.14 6.00
CA ALA A 187 17.15 42.31 4.98
C ALA A 187 16.20 41.92 3.83
N GLU A 188 14.89 41.78 4.07
CA GLU A 188 13.89 41.40 3.06
C GLU A 188 13.50 42.50 2.06
N LYS A 189 14.20 43.66 2.04
CA LYS A 189 13.99 44.76 1.06
C LYS A 189 12.54 45.30 0.99
N ASN A 190 11.80 45.36 2.10
CA ASN A 190 10.52 46.06 2.14
C ASN A 190 10.72 47.54 2.55
N SER A 191 10.31 48.46 1.67
CA SER A 191 10.44 49.93 1.82
C SER A 191 9.58 50.54 2.94
N THR A 192 8.80 49.73 3.67
CA THR A 192 7.91 50.18 4.74
C THR A 192 8.43 49.67 6.07
N ILE A 193 9.12 50.55 6.80
CA ILE A 193 9.60 50.28 8.16
C ILE A 193 8.41 50.44 9.11
N ILE A 194 7.72 49.34 9.41
CA ILE A 194 6.70 49.32 10.47
C ILE A 194 7.44 49.15 11.78
N PHE A 195 7.55 50.22 12.55
CA PHE A 195 8.16 50.20 13.88
C PHE A 195 7.09 49.81 14.91
N PRO A 196 7.15 48.61 15.52
CA PRO A 196 6.25 48.27 16.60
C PRO A 196 6.68 49.09 17.82
N LEU A 197 5.90 50.10 18.18
CA LEU A 197 6.12 50.86 19.42
C LEU A 197 5.66 50.03 20.62
N PRO A 198 6.50 49.84 21.65
CA PRO A 198 6.11 49.17 22.88
C PRO A 198 4.95 49.92 23.55
N ILE A 199 3.91 49.18 23.97
CA ILE A 199 2.73 49.75 24.64
C ILE A 199 3.13 50.42 25.97
N ASP A 200 4.23 49.98 26.59
CA ASP A 200 4.82 50.59 27.79
C ASP A 200 5.31 52.02 27.57
N MET A 201 5.68 52.41 26.35
CA MET A 201 6.00 53.81 26.04
C MET A 201 4.72 54.64 25.85
N LEU A 202 3.64 54.03 25.36
CA LEU A 202 2.33 54.68 25.22
C LEU A 202 1.63 54.90 26.57
N SER A 203 1.81 53.99 27.53
CA SER A 203 1.18 54.09 28.85
C SER A 203 1.67 55.31 29.64
N HIS A 204 2.89 55.78 29.41
CA HIS A 204 3.43 57.01 30.03
C HIS A 204 2.80 58.31 29.49
N PHE A 205 2.15 58.25 28.32
CA PHE A 205 1.46 59.39 27.69
C PHE A 205 -0.07 59.33 27.85
N LEU A 206 -0.62 58.25 28.40
CA LEU A 206 -2.05 58.11 28.68
C LEU A 206 -2.34 58.53 30.14
N PRO A 207 -3.15 59.57 30.37
CA PRO A 207 -3.48 59.99 31.74
C PRO A 207 -4.29 58.88 32.43
N GLU A 208 -3.89 58.50 33.65
CA GLU A 208 -4.67 57.59 34.49
C GLU A 208 -6.08 58.15 34.65
N ARG A 209 -7.04 57.48 34.04
CA ARG A 209 -8.46 57.73 34.30
C ARG A 209 -8.78 57.05 35.62
N LYS A 210 -8.69 57.80 36.72
CA LYS A 210 -9.20 57.38 38.03
C LYS A 210 -10.67 56.98 37.87
N ALA A 211 -10.96 55.71 38.12
CA ALA A 211 -12.30 55.20 38.39
C ALA A 211 -12.63 55.43 39.87
#